data_AF-A0A436G7W0-F1
#
_entry.id   AF-A0A436G7W0-F1
#
_cell.length_a   1.000
_cell.length_b   1.000
_cell.length_c   1.000
_cell.angle_alpha   90.00
_cell.angle_beta   90.00
_cell.angle_gamma   90.00
#
_symmetry.space_group_name_H-M   'P 1'
#
loop_
_entity.id
_entity.type
_entity.pdbx_description
1 polymer ?
#
loop_
_entity_poly.entity_id
_entity_poly.type
_entity_poly.pdbx_seq_one_letter_code
_entity_poly.pdbx_strand_id
1 'polypeptide(L)'
;MSVPILKGMTWSHPRGYDPMVACSSLWQQKTGVVIEWDKRSLQDFESFPVEELARAYDLIVIDHPHVGQITAEGCLEPLDVAGREAERTALASGSVGQSYP
;
A
#
# COMPACT_ATOMS: atom_id res chain seq x y z
N MET A 1 -0.76 -24.32 -7.31
CA MET A 1 -1.42 -23.01 -7.27
C MET A 1 -0.54 -22.05 -8.04
N SER A 2 -1.11 -21.26 -8.97
CA SER A 2 -0.36 -20.21 -9.66
C SER A 2 -0.02 -19.09 -8.69
N VAL A 3 1.15 -18.48 -8.86
CA VAL A 3 1.55 -17.33 -8.03
C VAL A 3 0.68 -16.12 -8.43
N PRO A 4 0.09 -15.39 -7.46
CA PRO A 4 -0.80 -14.26 -7.77
C PRO A 4 -0.04 -13.08 -8.39
N ILE A 5 -0.75 -12.32 -9.23
CA ILE A 5 -0.36 -11.00 -9.72
C ILE A 5 -1.23 -9.98 -8.99
N LEU A 6 -0.59 -9.05 -8.27
CA LEU A 6 -1.26 -7.99 -7.52
C LEU A 6 -1.22 -6.68 -8.31
N LYS A 7 -2.25 -5.86 -8.16
CA LYS A 7 -2.34 -4.51 -8.74
C LYS A 7 -2.12 -3.44 -7.68
N GLY A 8 -1.15 -2.58 -7.93
CA GLY A 8 -0.80 -1.44 -7.11
C GLY A 8 -1.13 -0.11 -7.78
N MET A 9 -1.43 0.91 -6.98
CA MET A 9 -1.63 2.28 -7.42
C MET A 9 -0.75 3.25 -6.61
N THR A 10 -0.05 4.15 -7.31
CA THR A 10 0.74 5.23 -6.69
C THR A 10 0.63 6.53 -7.51
N TRP A 11 1.17 7.63 -6.97
CA TRP A 11 1.21 8.91 -7.67
C TRP A 11 2.35 8.96 -8.70
N SER A 12 2.13 9.71 -9.79
CA SER A 12 3.03 9.82 -10.94
C SER A 12 4.18 10.80 -10.68
N HIS A 13 5.01 10.50 -9.70
CA HIS A 13 6.25 11.23 -9.41
C HIS A 13 7.36 10.22 -9.06
N PRO A 14 8.62 10.45 -9.45
CA PRO A 14 9.74 9.53 -9.18
C PRO A 14 9.80 9.06 -7.72
N ARG A 15 9.66 9.98 -6.77
CA ARG A 15 9.58 9.71 -5.32
C ARG A 15 8.50 8.69 -4.90
N GLY A 16 7.36 8.64 -5.59
CA GLY A 16 6.25 7.73 -5.27
C GLY A 16 6.30 6.42 -6.07
N TYR A 17 6.87 6.43 -7.26
CA TYR A 17 6.86 5.28 -8.16
C TYR A 17 8.14 4.44 -8.15
N ASP A 18 9.31 5.08 -8.22
CA ASP A 18 10.57 4.35 -8.39
C ASP A 18 10.86 3.40 -7.21
N PRO A 19 10.59 3.78 -5.94
CA PRO A 19 10.73 2.85 -4.82
C PRO A 19 9.78 1.66 -4.92
N MET A 20 8.56 1.84 -5.44
CA MET A 20 7.57 0.76 -5.54
C MET A 20 8.00 -0.29 -6.57
N VAL A 21 8.52 0.14 -7.72
CA VAL A 21 9.08 -0.78 -8.74
C VAL A 21 10.29 -1.54 -8.21
N ALA A 22 11.21 -0.85 -7.53
CA ALA A 22 12.41 -1.46 -6.97
C ALA A 22 12.06 -2.52 -5.91
N CYS A 23 11.19 -2.18 -4.96
CA CYS A 23 10.72 -3.11 -3.93
C CYS A 23 9.96 -4.30 -4.53
N SER A 24 9.10 -4.07 -5.52
CA SER A 24 8.33 -5.13 -6.17
C SER A 24 9.21 -6.12 -6.93
N SER A 25 10.27 -5.63 -7.57
CA SER A 25 11.26 -6.49 -8.25
C SER A 25 11.97 -7.42 -7.24
N LEU A 26 12.37 -6.88 -6.08
CA LEU A 26 12.97 -7.68 -5.01
C LEU A 26 11.96 -8.67 -4.40
N TRP A 27 10.70 -8.26 -4.26
CA TRP A 27 9.64 -9.12 -3.74
C TRP A 27 9.36 -10.30 -4.66
N GLN A 28 9.29 -10.05 -5.97
CA GLN A 28 9.13 -11.09 -6.99
C GLN A 28 10.29 -12.09 -6.94
N GLN A 29 11.54 -11.63 -6.80
CA GLN A 29 12.70 -12.53 -6.69
C GLN A 29 12.63 -13.43 -5.44
N LYS A 30 12.12 -12.90 -4.33
CA LYS A 30 12.04 -13.63 -3.05
C LYS A 30 10.85 -14.59 -2.97
N THR A 31 9.72 -14.24 -3.58
CA THR A 31 8.43 -14.91 -3.33
C THR A 31 7.76 -15.43 -4.60
N GLY A 32 8.20 -14.97 -5.77
CA GLY A 32 7.54 -15.17 -7.05
C GLY A 32 6.36 -14.23 -7.32
N VAL A 33 5.87 -13.49 -6.31
CA VAL A 33 4.67 -12.63 -6.43
C VAL A 33 4.98 -11.41 -7.29
N VAL A 34 4.14 -11.18 -8.30
CA VAL A 34 4.25 -10.02 -9.18
C VAL A 34 3.36 -8.91 -8.67
N ILE A 35 3.85 -7.68 -8.70
CA ILE A 35 3.08 -6.47 -8.40
C ILE A 35 3.20 -5.51 -9.59
N GLU A 36 2.09 -5.21 -10.24
CA GLU A 36 2.00 -4.25 -11.34
C GLU A 36 1.51 -2.91 -10.82
N TRP A 37 2.15 -1.80 -11.24
CA TRP A 37 1.86 -0.48 -10.68
C TRP A 37 1.28 0.48 -11.72
N ASP A 38 0.09 0.98 -11.44
CA ASP A 38 -0.50 2.13 -12.13
C ASP A 38 -0.01 3.45 -11.50
N LYS A 39 0.10 4.48 -12.35
CA LYS A 39 0.44 5.85 -11.94
C LYS A 39 -0.76 6.77 -12.18
N ARG A 40 -1.11 7.57 -11.18
CA ARG A 40 -2.12 8.64 -11.31
C ARG A 40 -1.52 10.02 -11.06
N SER A 41 -2.12 11.08 -11.61
CA SER A 41 -1.68 12.45 -11.31
C SER A 41 -1.83 12.74 -9.81
N LEU A 42 -1.05 13.69 -9.25
CA LEU A 42 -1.18 14.04 -7.83
C LEU A 42 -2.58 14.59 -7.50
N GLN A 43 -3.16 15.36 -8.42
CA GLN A 43 -4.51 15.90 -8.25
C GLN A 43 -5.57 14.80 -8.21
N ASP A 44 -5.46 13.80 -9.08
CA ASP A 44 -6.35 12.63 -9.06
C ASP A 44 -6.06 11.77 -7.82
N PHE A 45 -4.82 11.71 -7.36
CA PHE A 45 -4.43 10.94 -6.18
C PHE A 45 -5.01 11.50 -4.87
N GLU A 46 -5.02 12.83 -4.72
CA GLU A 46 -5.52 13.52 -3.51
C GLU A 46 -7.05 13.64 -3.45
N SER A 47 -7.73 13.57 -4.60
CA SER A 47 -9.16 13.90 -4.71
C SER A 47 -10.06 12.67 -4.94
N PHE A 48 -9.50 11.53 -5.33
CA PHE A 48 -10.28 10.36 -5.73
C PHE A 48 -10.68 9.52 -4.50
N PRO A 49 -11.94 9.04 -4.41
CA PRO A 49 -12.40 8.28 -3.25
C PRO A 49 -11.56 7.01 -3.01
N VAL A 50 -11.05 6.84 -1.79
CA VAL A 50 -10.23 5.66 -1.44
C VAL A 50 -11.03 4.37 -1.54
N GLU A 51 -12.33 4.38 -1.27
CA GLU A 51 -13.19 3.21 -1.43
C GLU A 51 -13.19 2.68 -2.87
N GLU A 52 -13.27 3.56 -3.86
CA GLU A 52 -13.23 3.17 -5.27
C GLU A 52 -11.86 2.60 -5.66
N LEU A 53 -10.78 3.16 -5.10
CA LEU A 53 -9.43 2.62 -5.29
C LEU A 53 -9.31 1.22 -4.66
N ALA A 54 -9.83 1.03 -3.46
CA ALA A 54 -9.81 -0.25 -2.74
C ALA A 54 -10.55 -1.38 -3.47
N ARG A 55 -11.57 -1.03 -4.26
CA ARG A 55 -12.27 -2.00 -5.11
C ARG A 55 -11.48 -2.37 -6.37
N ALA A 56 -10.55 -1.53 -6.80
CA ALA A 56 -9.81 -1.68 -8.06
C ALA A 56 -8.37 -2.20 -7.88
N TYR A 57 -7.76 -1.98 -6.71
CA TYR A 57 -6.35 -2.24 -6.45
C TYR A 57 -6.16 -3.03 -5.15
N ASP A 58 -5.18 -3.94 -5.16
CA ASP A 58 -4.77 -4.71 -3.99
C ASP A 58 -3.84 -3.91 -3.07
N LEU A 59 -3.06 -2.99 -3.66
CA LEU A 59 -2.10 -2.13 -2.96
C LEU A 59 -2.31 -0.67 -3.36
N ILE A 60 -2.41 0.21 -2.37
CA ILE A 60 -2.72 1.61 -2.59
C ILE A 60 -1.77 2.44 -1.74
N VAL A 61 -0.97 3.29 -2.38
CA VAL A 61 -0.31 4.37 -1.67
C VAL A 61 -1.38 5.43 -1.39
N ILE A 62 -1.51 5.92 -0.16
CA ILE A 62 -2.46 6.97 0.23
C ILE A 62 -1.75 8.03 1.07
N ASP A 63 -2.33 9.22 1.15
CA ASP A 63 -1.89 10.28 2.07
C ASP A 63 -2.89 10.47 3.24
N HIS A 64 -2.48 11.26 4.24
CA HIS A 64 -3.13 11.49 5.53
C HIS A 64 -4.63 11.87 5.53
N PRO A 65 -5.20 12.67 4.60
CA PRO A 65 -6.57 13.17 4.77
C PRO A 65 -7.65 12.08 4.72
N HIS A 66 -7.34 10.88 4.23
CA HIS A 66 -8.33 9.81 4.04
C HIS A 66 -8.48 8.83 5.22
N VAL A 67 -7.61 8.87 6.23
CA VAL A 67 -7.57 7.85 7.30
C VAL A 67 -8.88 7.76 8.11
N GLY A 68 -9.52 8.91 8.35
CA GLY A 68 -10.81 8.95 9.06
C GLY A 68 -11.94 8.29 8.26
N GLN A 69 -12.00 8.54 6.95
CA GLN A 69 -12.98 7.93 6.06
C GLN A 69 -12.75 6.43 5.92
N ILE A 70 -11.50 6.00 5.74
CA ILE A 70 -11.12 4.57 5.62
C ILE A 70 -11.62 3.77 6.83
N THR A 71 -11.41 4.32 8.04
CA THR A 71 -11.86 3.66 9.28
C THR A 71 -13.38 3.56 9.36
N ALA A 72 -14.09 4.60 8.92
CA ALA A 72 -15.56 4.63 8.96
C ALA A 72 -16.19 3.69 7.93
N GLU A 73 -15.61 3.59 6.73
CA GLU A 73 -16.13 2.78 5.62
C GLU A 73 -15.61 1.34 5.65
N GLY A 74 -14.53 1.06 6.37
CA GLY A 74 -13.88 -0.25 6.40
C GLY A 74 -13.36 -0.67 5.02
N CYS A 75 -12.93 0.31 4.20
CA CYS A 75 -12.59 0.06 2.81
C CYS A 75 -11.16 -0.45 2.60
N LEU A 76 -10.29 -0.45 3.62
CA LEU A 76 -8.96 -1.07 3.59
C LEU A 76 -8.84 -2.17 4.65
N GLU A 77 -8.02 -3.17 4.34
CA GLU A 77 -7.76 -4.29 5.26
C GLU A 77 -6.90 -3.84 6.45
N PRO A 78 -7.34 -4.12 7.70
CA PRO A 78 -6.54 -3.81 8.88
C PRO A 78 -5.29 -4.70 8.95
N LEU A 79 -4.15 -4.09 9.29
CA LEU A 79 -2.89 -4.81 9.48
C LEU A 79 -2.69 -5.26 10.94
N ASP A 80 -3.43 -4.68 11.88
CA ASP A 80 -3.41 -4.93 13.31
C ASP A 80 -4.32 -6.10 13.73
N VAL A 81 -4.30 -7.18 12.95
CA VAL A 81 -5.08 -8.40 13.21
C VAL A 81 -4.26 -9.47 13.94
N ALA A 82 -4.97 -10.39 14.59
CA ALA A 82 -4.35 -11.53 15.28
C ALA A 82 -3.57 -12.41 14.30
N GLY A 83 -2.38 -12.86 14.70
CA GLY A 83 -1.50 -13.70 13.87
C GLY A 83 -0.48 -12.93 13.05
N ARG A 84 -0.46 -11.59 13.15
CA ARG A 84 0.52 -10.71 12.47
C ARG A 84 1.47 -9.98 13.43
N GLU A 85 1.63 -10.51 14.64
CA GLU A 85 2.41 -9.88 15.71
C GLU A 85 3.86 -9.62 15.27
N ALA A 86 4.48 -10.58 14.59
CA ALA A 86 5.87 -10.47 14.13
C ALA A 86 6.04 -9.36 13.10
N GLU A 87 5.12 -9.26 12.13
CA GLU A 87 5.10 -8.20 11.13
C GLU A 87 4.90 -6.82 11.77
N ARG A 88 4.00 -6.71 12.76
CA ARG A 88 3.79 -5.45 13.50
C ARG A 88 5.05 -5.04 14.26
N THR A 89 5.72 -5.98 14.93
CA THR A 89 7.01 -5.70 15.60
C THR A 89 8.08 -5.26 14.61
N ALA A 90 8.14 -5.87 13.42
CA ALA A 90 9.08 -5.48 12.37
C ALA A 90 8.79 -4.05 11.84
N LEU A 91 7.50 -3.71 11.63
CA LEU A 91 7.09 -2.36 11.24
C LEU A 91 7.44 -1.32 12.31
N ALA A 92 7.14 -1.61 13.58
CA ALA A 92 7.50 -0.73 14.69
C ALA A 92 9.01 -0.50 14.79
N SER A 93 9.80 -1.57 14.65
CA SER A 93 11.28 -1.48 14.69
C SER A 93 11.88 -0.71 13.52
N GLY A 94 11.21 -0.70 12.36
CA GLY A 94 11.62 0.06 11.17
C GLY A 94 11.07 1.48 11.11
N SER A 95 10.22 1.87 12.06
CA SER A 95 9.60 3.20 12.08
C SER A 95 10.54 4.26 12.65
N VAL A 96 10.47 5.47 12.10
CA VAL A 96 11.33 6.59 12.50
C VAL A 96 10.60 7.46 13.52
N GLY A 97 11.18 7.59 14.72
CA GLY A 97 10.59 8.41 15.79
C GLY A 97 9.29 7.80 16.32
N GLN A 98 8.33 8.65 16.70
CA GLN A 98 7.04 8.25 17.27
C GLN A 98 5.95 8.02 16.20
N SER A 99 6.34 7.64 14.98
CA SER A 99 5.39 7.40 13.89
C SER A 99 4.63 6.07 13.99
N TYR A 100 5.04 5.19 14.91
CA TYR A 100 4.35 3.96 15.26
C TYR A 100 4.09 3.96 16.78
N PRO A 101 2.83 3.97 17.23
CA PRO A 101 2.47 4.05 18.65
C PRO A 101 2.69 2.74 19.42
#